data_AF-W9SBN9-F1
#
_entry.id   AF-W9SBN9-F1
#
_cell.length_a   1.000
_cell.length_b   1.000
_cell.length_c   1.000
_cell.angle_alpha   90.00
_cell.angle_beta   90.00
_cell.angle_gamma   90.00
#
_symmetry.space_group_name_H-M   'P 1'
#
loop_
_entity.id
_entity.type
_entity.pdbx_description
1 polymer ?
#
loop_
_entity_poly.entity_id
_entity_poly.type
_entity_poly.pdbx_seq_one_letter_code
_entity_poly.pdbx_strand_id
1 'polypeptide(L)'
;MRKEIQDLRTNARIFQLSKCTACTFTLDLPAVHFMCMHSFHQRCLGDNEKECPECAPEYRSVLEMKRNLEQNSKDQDHFFQQVKSSKNGFSVIAEYFGKGIISKTSTATTGASQTGTTSSTSGF
;
A
#
# COMPACT_ATOMS: atom_id res chain seq x y z
N MET A 1 -14.79 -3.14 -0.43
CA MET A 1 -13.48 -2.91 0.21
C MET A 1 -13.45 -3.11 1.73
N ARG A 2 -13.93 -2.21 2.61
CA ARG A 2 -13.78 -2.43 4.08
C ARG A 2 -14.49 -3.69 4.61
N LYS A 3 -15.69 -4.00 4.09
CA LYS A 3 -16.42 -5.24 4.40
C LYS A 3 -15.69 -6.50 3.94
N GLU A 4 -15.16 -6.52 2.71
CA GLU A 4 -14.38 -7.67 2.20
C GLU A 4 -13.12 -7.94 3.02
N ILE A 5 -12.42 -6.88 3.47
CA ILE A 5 -11.24 -7.03 4.33
C ILE A 5 -11.62 -7.61 5.69
N GLN A 6 -12.75 -7.17 6.26
CA GLN A 6 -13.29 -7.74 7.49
C GLN A 6 -13.62 -9.22 7.30
N ASP A 7 -14.31 -9.55 6.21
CA ASP A 7 -14.74 -10.91 5.93
C ASP A 7 -13.56 -11.87 5.72
N LEU A 8 -12.50 -11.43 5.04
CA LEU A 8 -11.25 -12.20 4.90
C LEU A 8 -10.54 -12.43 6.22
N ARG A 9 -10.74 -11.54 7.20
CA ARG A 9 -10.06 -11.59 8.50
C ARG A 9 -10.84 -12.41 9.54
N THR A 10 -12.16 -12.46 9.43
CA THR A 10 -13.03 -13.07 10.45
C THR A 10 -13.73 -14.35 10.00
N ASN A 11 -13.87 -14.60 8.69
CA ASN A 11 -14.54 -15.81 8.21
C ASN A 11 -13.53 -16.90 7.83
N ALA A 12 -13.82 -18.13 8.27
CA ALA A 12 -13.09 -19.31 7.82
C ALA A 12 -13.36 -19.56 6.32
N ARG A 13 -12.29 -19.59 5.52
CA ARG A 13 -12.36 -19.98 4.11
C ARG A 13 -12.24 -21.51 4.02
N ILE A 14 -13.20 -22.14 3.35
CA ILE A 14 -13.15 -23.58 3.05
C ILE A 14 -12.21 -23.76 1.85
N PHE A 15 -11.07 -24.44 2.07
CA PHE A 15 -10.17 -24.84 0.99
C PHE A 15 -10.63 -26.19 0.44
N GLN A 16 -11.31 -26.18 -0.71
CA GLN A 16 -11.67 -27.39 -1.45
C GLN A 16 -10.53 -27.89 -2.35
N LEU A 17 -9.39 -27.20 -2.36
CA LEU A 17 -8.29 -27.49 -3.27
C LEU A 17 -7.54 -28.74 -2.79
N SER A 18 -7.71 -29.82 -3.54
CA SER A 18 -7.17 -31.15 -3.24
C SER A 18 -5.86 -31.45 -3.94
N LYS A 19 -5.17 -30.45 -4.52
CA LYS A 19 -3.92 -30.64 -5.27
C LYS A 19 -2.84 -29.64 -4.90
N CYS A 20 -1.61 -30.13 -4.80
CA CYS A 20 -0.45 -29.32 -4.44
C CYS A 20 -0.01 -28.50 -5.63
N THR A 21 0.18 -27.19 -5.45
CA THR A 21 0.62 -26.32 -6.54
C THR A 21 2.05 -26.65 -6.99
N ALA A 22 2.92 -27.11 -6.09
CA ALA A 22 4.32 -27.42 -6.42
C ALA A 22 4.51 -28.78 -7.13
N CYS A 23 3.83 -29.85 -6.68
CA CYS A 23 4.04 -31.20 -7.22
C CYS A 23 2.85 -31.73 -8.03
N THR A 24 1.72 -31.00 -8.07
CA THR A 24 0.47 -31.33 -8.79
C THR A 24 -0.26 -32.60 -8.32
N PHE A 25 0.30 -33.33 -7.36
CA PHE A 25 -0.34 -34.48 -6.73
C PHE A 25 -1.44 -34.09 -5.76
N THR A 26 -2.28 -35.07 -5.42
CA THR A 26 -3.32 -34.89 -4.42
C THR A 26 -2.74 -34.48 -3.07
N LEU A 27 -3.32 -33.47 -2.45
CA LEU A 27 -2.96 -33.03 -1.10
C LEU A 27 -3.28 -34.15 -0.10
N ASP A 28 -2.27 -34.57 0.63
CA ASP A 28 -2.41 -35.37 1.85
C ASP A 28 -2.01 -34.52 3.06
N LEU A 29 -2.41 -34.97 4.25
CA LEU A 29 -2.10 -34.29 5.50
C LEU A 29 -0.67 -34.68 5.92
N PRO A 30 0.16 -33.73 6.42
CA PRO A 30 -0.14 -32.33 6.71
C PRO A 30 0.03 -31.38 5.51
N ALA A 31 -0.94 -30.47 5.35
CA ALA A 31 -0.99 -29.48 4.28
C ALA A 31 -1.04 -28.05 4.82
N VAL A 32 -0.44 -27.11 4.06
CA VAL A 32 -0.44 -25.68 4.34
C VAL A 32 -1.24 -24.97 3.27
N HIS A 33 -2.21 -24.15 3.69
CA HIS A 33 -3.08 -23.39 2.82
C HIS A 33 -2.85 -21.89 3.01
N PHE A 34 -2.57 -21.19 1.92
CA PHE A 34 -2.44 -19.74 1.91
C PHE A 34 -3.75 -19.06 1.52
N MET A 35 -3.98 -17.85 2.02
CA MET A 35 -5.19 -17.06 1.70
C MET A 35 -5.29 -16.65 0.22
N CYS A 36 -4.20 -16.79 -0.55
CA CYS A 36 -4.22 -16.66 -2.02
C CYS A 36 -4.78 -17.90 -2.73
N MET A 37 -5.36 -18.86 -2.01
CA MET A 37 -5.91 -20.12 -2.50
C MET A 37 -4.87 -21.12 -3.03
N HIS A 38 -3.58 -20.90 -2.81
CA HIS A 38 -2.54 -21.90 -3.08
C HIS A 38 -2.36 -22.84 -1.89
N SER A 39 -2.31 -24.13 -2.19
CA SER A 39 -2.20 -25.20 -1.20
C SER A 39 -0.98 -26.06 -1.51
N PHE A 40 -0.21 -26.38 -0.48
CA PHE A 40 1.03 -27.13 -0.61
C PHE A 40 1.10 -28.21 0.46
N HIS A 41 1.78 -29.31 0.14
CA HIS A 41 2.24 -30.23 1.16
C HIS A 41 3.28 -29.54 2.04
N GLN A 42 3.29 -29.84 3.34
CA GLN A 42 4.34 -29.33 4.23
C GLN A 42 5.74 -29.68 3.70
N ARG A 43 5.91 -30.89 3.14
CA ARG A 43 7.16 -31.33 2.51
C ARG A 43 7.54 -30.55 1.25
N CYS A 44 6.57 -30.10 0.45
CA CYS A 44 6.84 -29.33 -0.77
C CYS A 44 7.20 -27.87 -0.47
N LEU A 45 6.85 -27.38 0.71
CA LEU A 45 7.10 -26.01 1.15
C LEU A 45 8.46 -25.86 1.86
N GLY A 46 8.95 -26.93 2.50
CA GLY A 46 10.22 -26.93 3.23
C GLY A 46 10.20 -25.91 4.37
N ASP A 47 11.21 -25.05 4.45
CA ASP A 47 11.30 -23.98 5.47
C ASP A 47 10.48 -22.72 5.13
N ASN A 48 9.84 -22.63 3.96
CA ASN A 48 9.10 -21.44 3.50
C ASN A 48 7.62 -21.46 3.94
N GLU A 49 7.32 -21.82 5.18
CA GLU A 49 5.94 -21.93 5.68
C GLU A 49 5.20 -20.58 5.78
N LYS A 50 5.92 -19.46 5.66
CA LYS A 50 5.40 -18.11 5.91
C LYS A 50 4.85 -17.41 4.67
N GLU A 51 5.29 -17.79 3.47
CA GLU A 51 4.90 -17.11 2.23
C GLU A 51 4.58 -18.12 1.13
N CYS A 52 3.58 -17.81 0.29
CA CYS A 52 3.29 -18.62 -0.88
C CYS A 52 4.38 -18.40 -1.94
N PRO A 53 5.10 -19.43 -2.40
CA PRO A 53 6.20 -19.28 -3.36
C PRO A 53 5.75 -18.71 -4.72
N GLU A 54 4.52 -18.99 -5.14
CA GLU A 54 3.95 -18.46 -6.39
C GLU A 54 3.65 -16.95 -6.29
N CYS A 55 3.07 -16.51 -5.18
CA CYS A 55 2.62 -15.13 -5.02
C CYS A 55 3.67 -14.21 -4.38
N ALA A 56 4.66 -14.78 -3.68
CA ALA A 56 5.72 -14.01 -3.02
C ALA A 56 6.49 -13.05 -3.96
N PRO A 57 6.93 -13.44 -5.17
CA PRO A 57 7.66 -12.52 -6.05
C PRO A 57 6.83 -11.30 -6.45
N GLU A 58 5.57 -11.51 -6.81
CA GLU A 58 4.64 -10.43 -7.17
C GLU A 58 4.27 -9.57 -5.95
N TYR A 59 4.06 -10.19 -4.79
CA TYR A 59 3.77 -9.47 -3.57
C TYR A 59 4.95 -8.57 -3.15
N ARG A 60 6.18 -9.06 -3.27
CA ARG A 60 7.40 -8.28 -3.00
C ARG A 60 7.57 -7.11 -3.96
N SER A 61 7.33 -7.32 -5.25
CA SER A 61 7.46 -6.23 -6.24
C SER A 61 6.42 -5.12 -5.99
N VAL A 62 5.19 -5.48 -5.63
CA VAL A 62 4.15 -4.51 -5.25
C VAL A 62 4.51 -3.76 -3.96
N LEU A 63 5.03 -4.47 -2.96
CA LEU A 63 5.50 -3.85 -1.71
C LEU A 63 6.66 -2.89 -1.94
N GLU A 64 7.63 -3.28 -2.77
CA GLU A 64 8.77 -2.45 -3.14
C GLU A 64 8.32 -1.22 -3.92
N MET A 65 7.43 -1.39 -4.91
CA MET A 65 6.83 -0.27 -5.64
C MET A 65 6.14 0.70 -4.68
N LYS A 66 5.33 0.20 -3.74
CA LYS A 66 4.69 1.03 -2.72
C LYS A 66 5.71 1.78 -1.86
N ARG A 67 6.76 1.10 -1.38
CA ARG A 67 7.84 1.72 -0.61
C ARG A 67 8.55 2.81 -1.41
N ASN A 68 8.83 2.58 -2.68
CA ASN A 68 9.48 3.55 -3.56
C ASN A 68 8.60 4.80 -3.76
N LEU A 69 7.29 4.60 -3.93
CA LEU A 69 6.32 5.70 -3.98
C LEU A 69 6.28 6.51 -2.67
N GLU A 70 6.29 5.83 -1.52
CA GLU A 70 6.33 6.48 -0.19
C GLU A 70 7.64 7.25 0.05
N GLN A 71 8.77 6.74 -0.44
CA GLN A 71 10.06 7.43 -0.35
C GLN A 71 10.09 8.65 -1.26
N ASN A 72 9.58 8.53 -2.49
CA ASN A 72 9.49 9.65 -3.43
C ASN A 72 8.53 10.75 -2.92
N SER A 73 7.53 10.40 -2.12
CA SER A 73 6.65 11.37 -1.45
C SER A 73 7.40 12.27 -0.45
N LYS A 74 8.52 11.80 0.11
CA LYS A 74 9.34 12.58 1.06
C LYS A 74 10.29 13.54 0.35
N ASP A 75 10.55 13.34 -0.94
CA ASP A 75 11.52 14.12 -1.70
C ASP A 75 10.83 15.16 -2.59
N GLN A 76 10.25 16.17 -1.93
CA GLN A 76 9.53 17.24 -2.61
C GLN A 76 10.46 18.10 -3.47
N ASP A 77 11.73 18.26 -3.06
CA ASP A 77 12.73 19.03 -3.80
C ASP A 77 13.09 18.37 -5.13
N HIS A 78 13.28 17.04 -5.15
CA HIS A 78 13.50 16.30 -6.38
C HIS A 78 12.30 16.45 -7.34
N PHE A 79 11.07 16.41 -6.83
CA PHE A 79 9.88 16.68 -7.64
C PHE A 79 9.90 18.07 -8.27
N PHE A 80 10.16 19.13 -7.50
CA PHE A 80 10.21 20.50 -8.04
C PHE A 80 11.33 20.69 -9.06
N GLN A 81 12.49 20.04 -8.85
CA GLN A 81 13.58 20.05 -9.80
C GLN A 81 13.18 19.36 -11.11
N GLN A 82 12.51 18.21 -11.03
CA GLN A 82 12.04 17.46 -12.19
C GLN A 82 10.93 18.19 -12.98
N VAL A 83 10.05 18.92 -12.29
CA VAL A 83 9.04 19.79 -12.92
C VAL A 83 9.72 20.96 -13.64
N LYS A 84 10.72 21.59 -13.03
CA LYS A 84 11.47 22.72 -13.61
C LYS A 84 12.32 22.31 -14.81
N SER A 85 12.89 21.10 -14.81
CA SER A 85 13.71 20.59 -15.90
C SER A 85 12.92 19.97 -17.05
N SER A 86 11.62 19.70 -16.87
CA SER A 86 10.80 19.02 -17.88
C SER A 86 10.18 20.01 -18.87
N LYS A 87 10.08 19.59 -20.15
CA LYS A 87 9.39 20.35 -21.20
C LYS A 87 7.91 20.57 -20.90
N ASN A 88 7.26 19.62 -20.22
CA ASN A 88 5.84 19.66 -19.87
C ASN A 88 5.69 19.37 -18.37
N GLY A 89 5.83 20.41 -17.54
CA GLY A 89 5.70 20.28 -16.08
C GLY A 89 4.35 19.70 -15.63
N PHE A 90 3.27 19.96 -16.39
CA PHE A 90 1.94 19.42 -16.09
C PHE A 90 1.87 17.88 -16.19
N SER A 91 2.56 17.27 -17.15
CA SER A 91 2.60 15.81 -17.29
C SER A 91 3.26 15.15 -16.09
N VAL A 92 4.33 15.77 -15.57
CA VAL A 92 5.02 15.30 -14.36
C VAL A 92 4.11 15.41 -13.14
N ILE A 93 3.40 16.53 -12.99
CA ILE A 93 2.43 16.72 -11.90
C ILE A 93 1.30 15.69 -11.97
N ALA A 94 0.74 15.45 -13.17
CA ALA A 94 -0.33 14.48 -13.38
C ALA A 94 0.12 13.06 -13.08
N GLU A 95 1.34 12.68 -13.43
CA GLU A 95 1.91 11.37 -13.12
C GLU A 95 2.12 11.18 -11.60
N TYR A 96 2.71 12.17 -10.92
CA TYR A 96 2.91 12.10 -9.47
C TYR A 96 1.59 12.11 -8.69
N PHE A 97 0.60 12.85 -9.17
CA PHE A 97 -0.74 12.87 -8.60
C PHE A 97 -1.46 11.53 -8.84
N GLY A 98 -1.41 10.98 -10.06
CA GLY A 98 -1.99 9.69 -10.40
C GLY A 98 -1.37 8.51 -9.62
N LYS A 99 -0.09 8.60 -9.29
CA LYS A 99 0.61 7.64 -8.41
C LYS A 99 0.31 7.83 -6.91
N GLY A 100 -0.46 8.85 -6.54
CA GLY A 100 -0.83 9.13 -5.15
C GLY A 100 0.30 9.70 -4.28
N ILE A 101 1.42 10.12 -4.89
CA ILE A 101 2.63 10.60 -4.19
C ILE A 101 2.39 11.97 -3.53
N ILE A 102 1.59 12.82 -4.19
CA ILE A 102 1.25 14.19 -3.76
C ILE A 102 -0.08 14.25 -2.98
N SER A 103 -0.85 13.15 -2.95
CA SER A 103 -2.23 13.14 -2.44
C SER A 103 -2.34 13.10 -0.91
N LYS A 104 -1.22 13.14 -0.18
CA LYS A 104 -1.24 13.28 1.28
C LYS A 104 -1.27 14.77 1.64
N THR A 105 -2.44 15.39 1.46
CA THR A 105 -2.79 16.54 2.29
C THR A 105 -2.87 16.03 3.72
N SER A 106 -1.73 16.05 4.42
CA SER A 106 -1.77 16.17 5.87
C SER A 106 -2.61 17.43 6.09
N THR A 107 -3.84 17.27 6.55
CA THR A 107 -4.63 18.39 7.07
C THR A 107 -3.84 18.91 8.26
N ALA A 108 -2.87 19.77 7.98
CA ALA A 108 -2.39 20.74 8.92
C ALA A 108 -3.63 21.57 9.24
N THR A 109 -4.26 21.23 10.35
CA THR A 109 -5.23 22.07 11.02
C THR A 109 -4.51 23.39 11.31
N THR A 110 -4.58 24.32 10.37
CA THR A 110 -4.39 25.74 10.65
C THR A 110 -5.60 26.16 11.46
N GLY A 111 -5.54 25.89 12.76
CA GLY A 111 -6.43 26.50 13.73
C GLY A 111 -6.10 27.99 13.80
N ALA A 112 -6.68 28.75 12.88
CA ALA A 112 -6.84 30.18 13.03
C ALA A 112 -7.73 30.42 14.25
N SER A 113 -7.14 30.78 15.39
CA SER A 113 -7.88 31.41 16.48
C SER A 113 -7.61 32.91 16.42
N GLN A 114 -8.61 33.59 15.86
CA GLN A 114 -8.78 35.02 15.90
C GLN A 114 -8.84 35.47 17.37
N THR A 115 -8.03 36.45 17.76
CA THR A 115 -8.39 37.31 18.89
C THR A 115 -8.49 38.73 18.35
N GLY A 116 -9.73 39.21 18.32
CA GLY A 116 -10.03 40.59 17.98
C GLY A 116 -9.50 41.54 19.06
N THR A 117 -9.11 42.73 18.65
CA THR A 117 -9.13 43.89 19.54
C THR A 117 -9.61 45.08 18.73
N THR A 118 -10.87 45.44 18.97
CA THR A 118 -11.50 46.67 18.50
C THR A 118 -10.96 47.85 19.29
N SER A 119 -10.44 48.84 18.54
CA SER A 119 -10.52 50.30 18.75
C SER A 119 -10.68 50.87 20.17
N SER A 120 -9.78 51.81 20.53
CA SER A 120 -10.16 53.12 21.09
C SER A 120 -9.00 54.11 20.98
N THR A 121 -9.15 55.09 20.11
CA THR A 121 -8.39 56.35 20.12
C THR A 121 -9.25 57.42 20.79
N SER A 122 -8.68 58.18 21.73
CA SER A 122 -9.10 59.55 22.04
C SER A 122 -8.03 60.18 22.93
N GLY A 123 -7.45 61.27 22.44
CA GLY A 123 -6.56 62.12 23.23
C GLY A 123 -7.33 63.10 24.10
N PHE A 124 -6.70 63.48 25.21
CA PHE A 124 -6.44 64.84 25.64
C PHE A 124 -5.19 64.81 26.53
#